data_AF-A0A6J1W9K5-F1
#
_entry.id   AF-A0A6J1W9K5-F1
#
_cell.length_a   1.000
_cell.length_b   1.000
_cell.length_c   1.000
_cell.angle_alpha   90.00
_cell.angle_beta   90.00
_cell.angle_gamma   90.00
#
_symmetry.space_group_name_H-M   'P 1'
#
loop_
_entity.id
_entity.type
_entity.pdbx_description
1 polymer ?
#
loop_
_entity_poly.entity_id
_entity_poly.type
_entity_poly.pdbx_seq_one_letter_code
_entity_poly.pdbx_strand_id
1 'polypeptide(L)'
;MRNHTATHLLNFALRQVLGDCTEQQGSSVTAEHLRFFVNTKVPIKTENLQEVESVVQEMIKRNETVYTGNAPLNQTSDVLGLRKLDTVYPDLVRVVSVGIPVEKVLAEDSKHAMNTSVELCCGV
;
A
#
# COMPACT_ATOMS: atom_id res chain seq x y z
N MET A 1 -5.63 -11.65 9.11
CA MET A 1 -6.24 -10.55 8.33
C MET A 1 -5.88 -9.15 8.86
N ARG A 2 -6.16 -8.79 10.12
CA ARG A 2 -5.91 -7.43 10.65
C ARG A 2 -4.52 -6.86 10.35
N ASN A 3 -3.47 -7.61 10.67
CA ASN A 3 -2.09 -7.12 10.56
C ASN A 3 -1.61 -7.05 9.09
N HIS A 4 -2.27 -7.77 8.17
CA HIS A 4 -1.98 -7.69 6.73
C HIS A 4 -2.55 -6.39 6.14
N THR A 5 -3.80 -6.05 6.46
CA THR A 5 -4.39 -4.74 6.10
C THR A 5 -3.59 -3.59 6.71
N ALA A 6 -3.12 -3.73 7.95
CA ALA A 6 -2.28 -2.73 8.59
C ALA A 6 -0.95 -2.50 7.84
N THR A 7 -0.33 -3.54 7.28
CA THR A 7 0.87 -3.40 6.44
C THR A 7 0.61 -2.50 5.23
N HIS A 8 -0.53 -2.70 4.55
CA HIS A 8 -0.91 -1.90 3.37
C HIS A 8 -1.17 -0.43 3.71
N LEU A 9 -1.86 -0.17 4.82
CA LEU A 9 -2.11 1.19 5.29
C LEU A 9 -0.80 1.90 5.68
N LEU A 10 0.09 1.19 6.36
CA LEU A 10 1.38 1.72 6.80
C LEU A 10 2.29 2.08 5.62
N ASN A 11 2.35 1.22 4.58
CA ASN A 11 3.14 1.49 3.39
C ASN A 11 2.64 2.74 2.65
N PHE A 12 1.32 2.89 2.49
CA PHE A 12 0.72 4.09 1.91
C PHE A 12 1.06 5.36 2.72
N ALA A 13 0.85 5.33 4.03
CA ALA A 13 1.11 6.47 4.91
C ALA A 13 2.60 6.87 4.91
N LEU A 14 3.52 5.89 4.90
CA LEU A 14 4.96 6.16 4.80
C LEU A 14 5.31 6.88 3.50
N ARG A 15 4.74 6.48 2.36
CA ARG A 15 4.98 7.16 1.08
C ARG A 15 4.38 8.56 1.04
N GLN A 16 3.20 8.74 1.63
CA GLN A 16 2.56 10.05 1.70
C GLN A 16 3.38 11.06 2.52
N VAL A 17 3.95 10.63 3.65
CA VAL A 17 4.69 11.50 4.58
C VAL A 17 6.16 11.65 4.18
N LEU A 18 6.83 10.56 3.79
CA LEU A 18 8.27 10.54 3.50
C LEU A 18 8.58 10.75 2.00
N GLY A 19 7.55 10.76 1.14
CA GLY A 19 7.64 11.00 -0.29
C GLY A 19 7.79 9.72 -1.14
N ASP A 20 7.64 9.89 -2.46
CA ASP A 20 7.53 8.80 -3.44
C ASP A 20 8.77 7.91 -3.60
N CYS A 21 9.94 8.37 -3.15
CA CYS A 21 11.17 7.56 -3.11
C CYS A 21 11.23 6.59 -1.91
N THR A 22 10.15 6.52 -1.14
CA THR A 22 10.04 5.63 0.02
C THR A 22 9.53 4.27 -0.42
N GLU A 23 10.36 3.25 -0.28
CA GLU A 23 10.10 1.92 -0.80
C GLU A 23 10.12 0.88 0.33
N GLN A 24 9.15 -0.03 0.31
CA GLN A 24 9.15 -1.19 1.19
C GLN A 24 10.29 -2.15 0.83
N GLN A 25 11.12 -2.49 1.80
CA GLN A 25 12.15 -3.54 1.69
C GLN A 25 11.68 -4.88 2.23
N GLY A 26 10.65 -4.88 3.09
CA GLY A 26 10.05 -6.09 3.62
C GLY A 26 9.12 -5.80 4.80
N SER A 27 8.45 -6.85 5.28
CA SER A 27 7.64 -6.77 6.49
C SER A 27 7.64 -8.10 7.22
N SER A 28 7.62 -8.06 8.55
CA SER A 28 7.41 -9.23 9.42
C SER A 28 6.13 -9.02 10.22
N VAL A 29 5.16 -9.90 10.01
CA VAL A 29 3.84 -9.85 10.63
C VAL A 29 3.70 -11.03 11.56
N THR A 30 3.56 -10.77 12.86
CA THR A 30 3.20 -11.78 13.86
C THR A 30 1.81 -11.48 14.40
N ALA A 31 1.27 -12.33 15.28
CA ALA A 31 0.00 -12.06 15.95
C ALA A 31 0.08 -10.80 16.84
N GLU A 32 1.27 -10.54 17.40
CA GLU A 32 1.50 -9.51 18.41
C GLU A 32 2.02 -8.19 17.82
N HIS A 33 2.85 -8.25 16.77
CA HIS A 33 3.47 -7.05 16.21
C HIS A 33 3.56 -7.07 14.67
N LEU A 34 3.59 -5.87 14.10
CA LEU A 34 3.97 -5.61 12.71
C LEU A 34 5.32 -4.89 12.73
N ARG A 35 6.32 -5.45 12.04
CA ARG A 35 7.58 -4.77 11.74
C ARG A 35 7.65 -4.48 10.25
N PHE A 36 7.89 -3.23 9.91
CA PHE A 36 8.00 -2.78 8.52
C PHE A 36 9.43 -2.29 8.25
N PHE A 37 10.00 -2.73 7.13
CA PHE A 37 11.32 -2.31 6.67
C PHE A 37 11.13 -1.40 5.47
N VAL A 38 11.66 -0.18 5.57
CA VAL A 38 11.52 0.86 4.56
C VAL A 38 12.88 1.43 4.19
N ASN A 39 13.08 1.67 2.90
CA ASN A 39 14.21 2.42 2.37
C ASN A 39 13.70 3.80 1.94
N THR A 40 14.35 4.86 2.38
CA THR A 40 14.00 6.24 2.00
C THR A 40 15.25 7.11 1.93
N LYS A 41 15.19 8.18 1.15
CA LYS A 41 16.32 9.12 0.98
C LYS A 41 16.41 10.15 2.09
N VAL A 42 15.36 10.30 2.90
CA VAL A 42 15.28 11.31 3.95
C VAL A 42 15.43 10.66 5.34
N PRO A 43 16.14 11.30 6.29
CA PRO A 43 16.15 10.85 7.67
C PRO A 43 14.74 10.89 8.26
N ILE A 44 14.30 9.81 8.88
CA ILE A 44 13.00 9.73 9.54
C ILE A 44 13.10 10.42 10.90
N LYS A 45 12.35 11.51 11.08
CA LYS A 45 12.24 12.21 12.37
C LYS A 45 11.04 11.70 13.16
N THR A 46 11.03 11.96 14.46
CA THR A 46 9.89 11.65 15.34
C THR A 46 8.59 12.28 14.84
N GLU A 47 8.65 13.52 14.34
CA GLU A 47 7.49 14.23 13.76
C GLU A 47 6.89 13.46 12.57
N ASN A 48 7.74 12.89 11.70
CA ASN A 48 7.26 12.08 10.58
C ASN A 48 6.55 10.82 11.05
N LEU A 49 7.05 10.18 12.12
CA LEU A 49 6.40 8.99 12.68
C LEU A 49 5.02 9.31 13.27
N GLN A 50 4.88 10.46 13.93
CA GLN A 50 3.60 10.94 14.47
C GLN A 50 2.60 11.27 13.35
N GLU A 51 3.09 11.85 12.26
CA GLU A 51 2.27 12.13 11.08
C GLU A 51 1.82 10.83 10.40
N VAL A 52 2.73 9.87 10.19
CA VAL A 52 2.39 8.54 9.66
C VAL A 52 1.34 7.85 10.52
N GLU A 53 1.50 7.87 11.85
CA GLU A 53 0.51 7.32 12.78
C GLU A 53 -0.85 8.01 12.61
N SER A 54 -0.88 9.34 12.51
CA SER A 54 -2.10 10.12 12.35
C SER A 54 -2.83 9.76 11.06
N VAL A 55 -2.11 9.62 9.94
CA VAL A 55 -2.66 9.20 8.64
C VAL A 55 -3.27 7.80 8.75
N VAL A 56 -2.54 6.82 9.32
CA VAL A 56 -3.06 5.45 9.48
C VAL A 56 -4.30 5.43 10.37
N GLN A 57 -4.28 6.16 11.49
CA GLN A 57 -5.46 6.25 12.36
C GLN A 57 -6.66 6.88 11.66
N GLU A 58 -6.44 7.90 10.82
CA GLU A 58 -7.51 8.52 10.03
C GLU A 58 -8.13 7.52 9.05
N MET A 59 -7.31 6.78 8.30
CA MET A 59 -7.79 5.74 7.39
C MET A 59 -8.61 4.67 8.12
N ILE A 60 -8.16 4.24 9.30
CA ILE A 60 -8.90 3.29 10.14
C ILE A 60 -10.24 3.89 10.59
N LYS A 61 -10.25 5.16 11.02
CA LYS A 61 -11.48 5.85 11.48
C LYS A 61 -12.52 5.99 10.36
N ARG A 62 -12.08 6.20 9.11
CA ARG A 62 -12.98 6.26 7.95
C ARG A 62 -13.70 4.93 7.70
N ASN A 63 -13.16 3.81 8.21
CA ASN A 63 -13.76 2.48 8.14
C ASN A 63 -14.24 2.11 6.72
N GLU A 64 -13.38 2.41 5.75
CA GLU A 64 -13.69 2.25 4.34
C GLU A 64 -13.70 0.77 3.93
N THR A 65 -14.45 0.47 2.86
CA THR A 65 -14.54 -0.89 2.32
C THR A 65 -13.21 -1.33 1.72
N VAL A 66 -12.76 -2.54 2.03
CA VAL A 66 -11.61 -3.16 1.38
C VAL A 66 -12.09 -3.92 0.14
N TYR A 67 -11.66 -3.46 -1.03
CA TYR A 67 -11.91 -4.10 -2.32
C TYR A 67 -10.75 -5.00 -2.71
N THR A 68 -11.08 -6.15 -3.29
CA THR A 68 -10.08 -7.09 -3.84
C THR A 68 -10.52 -7.57 -5.21
N GLY A 69 -9.58 -7.71 -6.13
CA GLY A 69 -9.83 -8.19 -7.48
C GLY A 69 -8.59 -8.86 -8.06
N ASN A 70 -8.76 -9.63 -9.12
CA ASN A 70 -7.65 -10.20 -9.88
C ASN A 70 -7.50 -9.40 -11.17
N ALA A 71 -6.26 -9.10 -11.54
CA ALA A 71 -5.94 -8.40 -12.78
C ALA A 71 -4.70 -8.99 -13.44
N PRO A 72 -4.62 -8.98 -14.78
CA PRO A 72 -3.39 -9.25 -15.49
C PRO A 72 -2.26 -8.34 -15.01
N LEU A 73 -1.06 -8.90 -14.79
CA LEU A 73 0.09 -8.18 -14.26
C LEU A 73 0.43 -6.95 -15.12
N ASN A 74 0.32 -7.07 -16.45
CA ASN A 74 0.58 -5.97 -17.37
C ASN A 74 -0.35 -4.76 -17.17
N GLN A 75 -1.58 -4.95 -16.68
CA GLN A 75 -2.51 -3.84 -16.38
C GLN A 75 -2.17 -3.09 -15.08
N THR A 76 -1.27 -3.65 -14.26
CA THR A 76 -0.89 -3.05 -12.98
C THR A 76 0.38 -2.20 -13.06
N SER A 77 1.16 -2.35 -14.13
CA SER A 77 2.45 -1.67 -14.33
C SER A 77 2.34 -0.15 -14.41
N ASP A 78 1.23 0.36 -14.94
CA ASP A 78 1.01 1.79 -15.20
C ASP A 78 0.23 2.49 -14.08
N VAL A 79 -0.19 1.75 -13.04
CA VAL A 79 -0.96 2.32 -11.94
C VAL A 79 -0.05 3.12 -11.02
N LEU A 80 -0.29 4.42 -10.97
CA LEU A 80 0.45 5.35 -10.13
C LEU A 80 0.29 5.00 -8.65
N GLY A 81 1.39 4.82 -7.93
CA GLY A 81 1.33 4.45 -6.51
C GLY A 81 1.40 2.95 -6.25
N LEU A 82 1.20 2.08 -7.25
CA LEU A 82 1.52 0.66 -7.09
C LEU A 82 3.04 0.45 -7.01
N ARG A 83 3.45 -0.47 -6.13
CA ARG A 83 4.85 -0.85 -5.97
C ARG A 83 5.37 -1.51 -7.25
N LYS A 84 6.56 -1.12 -7.71
CA LYS A 84 7.32 -1.88 -8.72
C LYS A 84 7.86 -3.16 -8.11
N LEU A 85 7.69 -4.25 -8.85
CA LEU A 85 7.81 -5.60 -8.32
C LEU A 85 9.26 -6.07 -8.30
N ASP A 86 9.91 -6.02 -7.13
CA ASP A 86 11.22 -6.69 -6.93
C ASP A 86 11.05 -8.20 -6.66
N THR A 87 9.84 -8.71 -6.78
CA THR A 87 9.48 -10.12 -6.58
C THR A 87 8.84 -10.62 -7.87
N VAL A 88 9.05 -11.89 -8.22
CA VAL A 88 8.41 -12.49 -9.39
C VAL A 88 6.92 -12.71 -9.08
N TYR A 89 6.04 -12.03 -9.82
CA TYR A 89 4.59 -12.24 -9.76
C TYR A 89 4.13 -13.13 -10.92
N PRO A 90 3.07 -13.94 -10.73
CA PRO A 90 2.41 -14.62 -11.83
C PRO A 90 1.70 -13.63 -12.77
N ASP A 91 1.32 -14.10 -13.97
CA ASP A 91 0.60 -13.29 -14.97
C ASP A 91 -0.73 -12.72 -14.47
N LEU A 92 -1.37 -13.38 -13.50
CA LEU A 92 -2.59 -12.92 -12.85
C LEU A 92 -2.29 -12.59 -11.39
N VAL A 93 -2.42 -11.33 -11.02
CA VAL A 93 -2.12 -10.82 -9.68
C VAL A 93 -3.38 -10.40 -8.95
N ARG A 94 -3.37 -10.56 -7.62
CA ARG A 94 -4.42 -10.05 -6.75
C ARG A 94 -4.10 -8.61 -6.36
N VAL A 95 -5.05 -7.71 -6.61
CA VAL A 95 -5.00 -6.31 -6.22
C VAL A 95 -5.89 -6.11 -5.00
N VAL A 96 -5.38 -5.37 -4.01
CA VAL A 96 -6.13 -4.94 -2.83
C VAL A 96 -6.18 -3.42 -2.83
N SER A 97 -7.37 -2.85 -2.62
CA SER A 97 -7.56 -1.40 -2.49
C SER A 97 -8.50 -1.06 -1.35
N VAL A 98 -8.26 0.06 -0.68
CA VAL A 98 -9.11 0.57 0.41
C VAL A 98 -9.96 1.73 -0.10
N GLY A 99 -11.27 1.71 0.14
CA GLY A 99 -12.21 2.78 -0.21
C GLY A 99 -12.55 2.96 -1.69
N ILE A 100 -11.71 2.47 -2.59
CA ILE A 100 -11.88 2.62 -4.04
C ILE A 100 -11.96 1.23 -4.70
N PRO A 101 -12.98 0.97 -5.54
CA PRO A 101 -13.06 -0.27 -6.31
C PRO A 101 -11.83 -0.49 -7.20
N VAL A 102 -11.40 -1.75 -7.31
CA VAL A 102 -10.20 -2.15 -8.07
C VAL A 102 -10.30 -1.68 -9.53
N GLU A 103 -11.47 -1.75 -10.13
CA GLU A 103 -11.70 -1.34 -11.53
C GLU A 103 -11.41 0.15 -11.74
N LYS A 104 -11.67 1.00 -10.74
CA LYS A 104 -11.38 2.44 -10.82
C LYS A 104 -9.91 2.76 -10.58
N VAL A 105 -9.24 1.92 -9.80
CA VAL A 105 -7.82 2.04 -9.49
C VAL A 105 -6.95 1.59 -10.67
N LEU A 106 -7.40 0.57 -11.40
CA LEU A 106 -6.73 0.03 -12.59
C LEU A 106 -7.09 0.78 -13.89
N ALA A 107 -7.99 1.76 -13.83
CA ALA A 107 -8.31 2.57 -14.99
C ALA A 107 -7.09 3.40 -15.44
N GLU A 108 -6.91 3.55 -16.75
CA GLU A 108 -5.85 4.36 -17.34
C GLU A 108 -5.90 5.81 -16.80
N ASP A 109 -4.74 6.40 -16.53
CA ASP A 109 -4.56 7.75 -15.94
C ASP A 109 -5.24 8.00 -14.59
N SER A 110 -5.66 6.94 -13.89
CA SER A 110 -6.31 7.06 -12.59
C SER A 110 -5.35 7.58 -11.53
N LYS A 111 -5.63 8.80 -11.05
CA LYS A 111 -4.98 9.35 -9.84
C LYS A 111 -5.56 8.77 -8.55
N HIS A 112 -6.58 7.91 -8.63
CA HIS A 112 -7.24 7.34 -7.45
C HIS A 112 -6.29 6.48 -6.62
N ALA A 113 -5.37 5.77 -7.28
CA ALA A 113 -4.35 4.95 -6.65
C ALA A 113 -3.34 5.74 -5.79
N MET A 114 -3.20 7.05 -6.03
CA MET A 114 -2.37 7.94 -5.20
C MET A 114 -3.10 8.44 -3.94
N ASN A 115 -4.43 8.34 -3.91
CA ASN A 115 -5.26 8.88 -2.83
C ASN A 115 -5.69 7.81 -1.82
N THR A 116 -5.31 6.54 -2.05
CA THR A 116 -5.63 5.44 -1.15
C THR A 116 -4.56 4.36 -1.18
N SER A 117 -4.61 3.46 -0.21
CA SER A 117 -3.78 2.26 -0.21
C SER A 117 -4.21 1.31 -1.33
N VAL A 118 -3.28 1.01 -2.23
CA VAL A 118 -3.42 0.05 -3.33
C VAL A 118 -2.15 -0.79 -3.39
N GLU A 119 -2.28 -2.12 -3.37
CA GLU A 119 -1.13 -3.03 -3.41
C GLU A 119 -1.41 -4.33 -4.16
N LEU A 120 -0.32 -4.92 -4.69
CA LEU A 120 -0.32 -6.28 -5.21
C LEU A 120 -0.02 -7.26 -4.07
N CYS A 121 -0.87 -8.28 -3.93
CA CYS A 121 -0.77 -9.27 -2.88
C CYS A 121 -0.46 -10.64 -3.49
N CYS A 122 0.77 -11.12 -3.29
CA CYS A 122 1.13 -12.52 -3.54
C CYS A 122 0.58 -13.40 -2.40
N GLY A 123 -0.69 -13.80 -2.46
CA GLY A 123 -1.21 -14.85 -1.58
C GLY A 123 -2.69 -14.76 -1.22
N VAL A 124 -3.25 -15.95 -1.03
CA VAL A 124 -4.19 -16.26 0.05
C VAL A 124 -3.56 -17.38 0.86
#